data_AF-T1KZ82-F1
#
_entry.id   AF-T1KZ82-F1
#
_cell.length_a   1.000
_cell.length_b   1.000
_cell.length_c   1.000
_cell.angle_alpha   90.00
_cell.angle_beta   90.00
_cell.angle_gamma   90.00
#
_symmetry.space_group_name_H-M   'P 1'
#
loop_
_entity.id
_entity.type
_entity.pdbx_description
1 polymer ?
#
loop_
_entity_poly.entity_id
_entity_poly.type
_entity_poly.pdbx_seq_one_letter_code
_entity_poly.pdbx_strand_id
1 'polypeptide(L)'
;MMFPSKGTKFFILIILSTLILVDCQRNNRGQSRRINRFKKATESSSTSTPSTNSSTSPKTLNVTSEKSGEIESIESDLTSTNASLITSSNGNGNGSESKGWNAKLGFCREIVSQYGNDIRSVLLVGNFAFPTSREAIDAHCALGDRVYKALRKFSTSCLTSLPRQLFSIFLRGLRKLIKNVCHASKEKERAIEILKCTTDASLPGWNVCLNVANRQFESTAINSTDAQLFGDLCCMYNQLENCVRANLQKRPECASKPFEVSKFFQQMIDATLKDVMDIACTKYATEGECIKNNADGLIRLKGAADANFEVNDIFLIGPLLKIFPRLAND
;
A
#
# COMPACT_ATOMS: atom_id res chain seq x y z
N MET A 1 42.18 -0.29 -5.15
CA MET A 1 42.08 -1.42 -6.07
C MET A 1 40.71 -1.39 -6.72
N MET A 2 40.66 -1.01 -8.01
CA MET A 2 39.45 -0.94 -8.83
C MET A 2 39.11 -2.34 -9.36
N PHE A 3 37.89 -2.82 -9.11
CA PHE A 3 37.31 -3.95 -9.84
C PHE A 3 36.27 -3.41 -10.83
N PRO A 4 36.37 -3.74 -12.13
CA PRO A 4 35.35 -3.35 -13.09
C PRO A 4 34.14 -4.30 -12.98
N SER A 5 33.00 -3.76 -12.61
CA SER A 5 31.70 -4.44 -12.67
C SER A 5 31.23 -4.55 -14.13
N LYS A 6 31.61 -5.65 -14.79
CA LYS A 6 31.00 -6.13 -16.03
C LYS A 6 30.55 -7.57 -15.79
N GLY A 7 29.43 -7.75 -15.10
CA GLY A 7 28.95 -9.09 -14.78
C GLY A 7 27.49 -9.25 -14.37
N THR A 8 26.74 -8.17 -14.11
CA THR A 8 25.36 -8.30 -13.58
C THR A 8 24.28 -8.48 -14.65
N LYS A 9 24.63 -8.40 -15.95
CA LYS A 9 23.64 -8.46 -17.04
C LYS A 9 23.19 -9.88 -17.42
N PHE A 10 23.84 -10.94 -16.91
CA PHE A 10 23.50 -12.33 -17.30
C PHE A 10 22.68 -13.11 -16.26
N PHE A 11 22.70 -12.72 -14.98
CA PHE A 11 21.98 -13.43 -13.93
C PHE A 11 20.49 -13.06 -13.82
N ILE A 12 20.09 -11.88 -14.29
CA ILE A 12 18.68 -11.44 -14.28
C ILE A 12 17.84 -12.14 -15.37
N LEU A 13 18.46 -12.58 -16.47
CA LEU A 13 17.77 -13.26 -17.58
C LEU A 13 17.39 -14.73 -17.27
N ILE A 14 18.07 -15.38 -16.32
CA ILE A 14 17.77 -16.79 -15.97
C ILE A 14 16.61 -16.89 -14.96
N ILE A 15 16.42 -15.90 -14.08
CA ILE A 15 15.33 -15.90 -13.09
C ILE A 15 13.97 -15.54 -13.72
N LEU A 16 13.96 -14.75 -14.80
CA LEU A 16 12.73 -14.40 -15.53
C LEU A 16 12.18 -15.54 -16.41
N SER A 17 13.02 -16.51 -16.78
CA SER A 17 12.65 -17.60 -17.71
C SER A 17 11.94 -18.76 -17.02
N THR A 18 12.30 -19.07 -15.77
CA THR A 18 11.74 -20.21 -15.02
C THR A 18 10.42 -19.89 -14.32
N LEU A 19 10.13 -18.63 -14.00
CA LEU A 19 8.89 -18.22 -13.33
C LEU A 19 7.68 -18.05 -14.28
N ILE A 20 7.89 -18.09 -15.61
CA ILE A 20 6.80 -17.94 -16.59
C ILE A 20 6.23 -19.31 -17.03
N LEU A 21 6.97 -20.41 -16.85
CA LEU A 21 6.52 -21.74 -17.30
C LEU A 21 5.84 -22.60 -16.24
N VAL A 22 5.93 -22.27 -14.95
CA VAL A 22 5.43 -23.16 -13.87
C VAL A 22 3.97 -22.88 -13.46
N ASP A 23 3.43 -21.67 -13.69
CA ASP A 23 2.09 -21.31 -13.20
C ASP A 23 0.93 -21.48 -14.21
N CYS A 24 1.20 -21.88 -15.46
CA CYS A 24 0.15 -21.98 -16.48
C CYS A 24 -0.61 -23.33 -16.50
N GLN A 25 -0.19 -24.34 -15.73
CA GLN A 25 -0.77 -25.70 -15.81
C GLN A 25 -1.58 -26.15 -14.59
N ARG A 26 -1.58 -25.45 -13.46
CA ARG A 26 -2.08 -26.07 -12.20
C ARG A 26 -3.45 -25.64 -11.67
N ASN A 27 -4.15 -24.69 -12.31
CA ASN A 27 -5.37 -24.13 -11.70
C ASN A 27 -6.66 -24.19 -12.55
N ASN A 28 -6.80 -25.16 -13.46
CA ASN A 28 -8.00 -25.23 -14.32
C ASN A 28 -8.68 -26.61 -14.44
N ARG A 29 -8.70 -27.43 -13.38
CA ARG A 29 -9.47 -28.71 -13.37
C ARG A 29 -10.37 -28.97 -12.15
N GLY A 30 -10.63 -27.99 -11.28
CA GLY A 30 -11.25 -28.27 -9.98
C GLY A 30 -12.74 -27.95 -9.77
N GLN A 31 -13.40 -27.11 -10.58
CA GLN A 31 -14.68 -26.50 -10.15
C GLN A 31 -15.91 -26.72 -11.05
N SER A 32 -15.84 -27.56 -12.09
CA SER A 32 -16.98 -27.73 -13.01
C SER A 32 -17.93 -28.92 -12.69
N ARG A 33 -17.87 -29.53 -11.48
CA ARG A 33 -18.68 -30.73 -11.16
C ARG A 33 -19.59 -30.66 -9.93
N ARG A 34 -19.82 -29.51 -9.30
CA ARG A 34 -20.65 -29.43 -8.07
C ARG A 34 -21.95 -28.63 -8.16
N ILE A 35 -22.41 -28.23 -9.34
CA ILE A 35 -23.62 -27.36 -9.47
C ILE A 35 -24.93 -28.14 -9.77
N ASN A 36 -24.92 -29.47 -9.91
CA ASN A 36 -26.13 -30.25 -10.26
C ASN A 36 -26.69 -31.19 -9.16
N ARG A 37 -26.50 -30.90 -7.86
CA ARG A 37 -27.08 -31.79 -6.79
C ARG A 37 -27.81 -31.12 -5.62
N PHE A 38 -28.12 -29.83 -5.69
CA PHE A 38 -28.96 -29.18 -4.66
C PHE A 38 -30.18 -28.49 -5.29
N LYS A 39 -31.09 -29.30 -5.84
CA LYS A 39 -32.45 -28.89 -6.23
C LYS A 39 -33.43 -30.05 -6.02
N LYS A 40 -33.52 -30.56 -4.78
CA LYS A 40 -34.69 -31.34 -4.31
C LYS A 40 -34.63 -31.58 -2.80
N ALA A 41 -35.05 -30.58 -2.02
CA ALA A 41 -35.65 -30.77 -0.71
C ALA A 41 -36.09 -29.40 -0.20
N THR A 42 -37.12 -29.43 0.64
CA THR A 42 -37.60 -28.36 1.50
C THR A 42 -38.70 -27.46 0.92
N GLU A 43 -39.86 -28.07 0.69
CA GLU A 43 -41.16 -27.44 0.99
C GLU A 43 -41.67 -27.98 2.34
N SER A 44 -42.55 -27.22 2.98
CA SER A 44 -43.24 -27.45 4.27
C SER A 44 -42.44 -27.12 5.54
N SER A 45 -42.72 -25.97 6.16
CA SER A 45 -43.74 -25.90 7.21
C SER A 45 -43.91 -24.46 7.73
N SER A 46 -45.15 -24.12 8.04
CA SER A 46 -45.68 -22.82 8.45
C SER A 46 -45.78 -22.67 9.97
N THR A 47 -46.08 -21.43 10.40
CA THR A 47 -46.64 -21.00 11.71
C THR A 47 -45.63 -21.00 12.88
N SER A 48 -45.52 -20.01 13.78
CA SER A 48 -46.47 -19.00 14.29
C SER A 48 -45.72 -17.83 14.97
N THR A 49 -46.37 -16.67 15.04
CA THR A 49 -46.05 -15.48 15.86
C THR A 49 -46.27 -15.76 17.36
N PRO A 50 -45.55 -15.08 18.28
CA PRO A 50 -46.19 -13.96 18.97
C PRO A 50 -45.27 -12.77 19.35
N SER A 51 -45.94 -11.65 19.58
CA SER A 51 -45.52 -10.34 20.07
C SER A 51 -45.04 -10.31 21.53
N THR A 52 -44.03 -9.48 21.84
CA THR A 52 -43.99 -8.73 23.12
C THR A 52 -43.06 -7.51 23.09
N ASN A 53 -43.57 -6.46 23.73
CA ASN A 53 -42.99 -5.14 23.96
C ASN A 53 -41.69 -5.15 24.78
N SER A 54 -40.82 -4.16 24.58
CA SER A 54 -40.35 -3.30 25.68
C SER A 54 -39.52 -2.13 25.15
N SER A 55 -39.94 -0.93 25.55
CA SER A 55 -39.25 0.33 25.34
C SER A 55 -38.29 0.57 26.51
N THR A 56 -37.06 0.96 26.24
CA THR A 56 -36.15 1.44 27.29
C THR A 56 -35.34 2.63 26.78
N SER A 57 -35.51 3.76 27.47
CA SER A 57 -34.88 5.06 27.22
C SER A 57 -33.35 5.02 27.30
N PRO A 58 -32.64 5.92 26.60
CA PRO A 58 -31.20 6.09 26.75
C PRO A 58 -30.85 6.89 28.01
N LYS A 59 -29.90 6.38 28.79
CA LYS A 59 -29.22 7.11 29.87
C LYS A 59 -28.15 8.03 29.26
N THR A 60 -28.26 9.31 29.59
CA THR A 60 -27.26 10.36 29.37
C THR A 60 -26.00 10.05 30.20
N LEU A 61 -24.86 9.90 29.53
CA LEU A 61 -23.54 9.83 30.16
C LEU A 61 -22.88 11.20 30.06
N ASN A 62 -22.70 11.85 31.22
CA ASN A 62 -21.86 13.03 31.38
C ASN A 62 -20.40 12.63 31.24
N VAL A 63 -19.72 13.18 30.22
CA VAL A 63 -18.26 13.13 30.10
C VAL A 63 -17.71 14.44 30.66
N THR A 64 -17.04 14.34 31.80
CA THR A 64 -16.20 15.40 32.38
C THR A 64 -14.93 15.55 31.54
N SER A 65 -14.77 16.76 30.98
CA SER A 65 -13.58 17.23 30.27
C SER A 65 -12.46 17.54 31.27
N GLU A 66 -11.38 16.75 31.26
CA GLU A 66 -10.13 17.09 31.96
C GLU A 66 -9.14 17.79 31.03
N LYS A 67 -8.54 18.83 31.63
CA LYS A 67 -7.54 19.79 31.16
C LYS A 67 -6.49 19.27 30.17
N SER A 68 -6.43 19.96 29.03
CA SER A 68 -5.24 20.10 28.18
C SER A 68 -4.21 21.00 28.86
N GLY A 69 -3.04 20.42 29.15
CA GLY A 69 -1.84 21.15 29.57
C GLY A 69 -1.03 21.64 28.36
N GLU A 70 -0.55 22.86 28.49
CA GLU A 70 0.35 23.59 27.58
C GLU A 70 1.59 22.75 27.20
N ILE A 71 1.91 22.73 25.91
CA ILE A 71 3.28 22.49 25.44
C ILE A 71 3.67 23.70 24.61
N GLU A 72 4.67 24.39 25.15
CA GLU A 72 5.30 25.57 24.60
C GLU A 72 5.93 25.32 23.23
N SER A 73 5.74 26.33 22.38
CA SER A 73 6.30 26.51 21.06
C SER A 73 7.83 26.50 21.06
N ILE A 74 8.41 25.71 20.15
CA ILE A 74 9.76 25.98 19.62
C ILE A 74 9.59 26.11 18.10
N GLU A 75 9.34 27.34 17.67
CA GLU A 75 9.62 27.81 16.31
C GLU A 75 11.08 28.27 16.29
N SER A 76 11.91 27.66 15.44
CA SER A 76 13.03 28.38 14.82
C SER A 76 13.44 27.73 13.49
N ASP A 77 13.40 28.57 12.46
CA ASP A 77 14.28 28.61 11.28
C ASP A 77 14.32 27.42 10.32
N LEU A 78 13.31 27.35 9.43
CA LEU A 78 13.46 26.85 8.06
C LEU A 78 12.59 27.66 7.08
N THR A 79 12.94 28.93 6.87
CA THR A 79 12.42 29.70 5.73
C THR A 79 13.39 29.70 4.56
N SER A 80 12.81 29.48 3.39
CA SER A 80 13.28 29.80 2.03
C SER A 80 14.46 29.01 1.46
N THR A 81 14.17 27.89 0.81
CA THR A 81 14.87 27.54 -0.45
C THR A 81 13.98 26.64 -1.33
N ASN A 82 13.68 27.13 -2.55
CA ASN A 82 13.28 26.40 -3.76
C ASN A 82 11.85 25.83 -3.90
N ALA A 83 10.88 26.75 -4.03
CA ALA A 83 9.73 26.54 -4.92
C ALA A 83 10.06 27.05 -6.34
N SER A 84 10.89 26.31 -7.08
CA SER A 84 11.10 26.51 -8.52
C SER A 84 11.79 25.30 -9.15
N LEU A 85 11.06 24.22 -9.38
CA LEU A 85 11.53 23.10 -10.19
C LEU A 85 10.37 22.34 -10.84
N ILE A 86 9.51 23.08 -11.53
CA ILE A 86 8.82 22.62 -12.74
C ILE A 86 8.89 23.78 -13.76
N THR A 87 10.10 24.23 -14.07
CA THR A 87 10.34 24.96 -15.31
C THR A 87 10.82 23.95 -16.34
N SER A 88 9.99 23.78 -17.36
CA SER A 88 10.28 23.08 -18.61
C SER A 88 11.75 23.25 -19.01
N SER A 89 12.50 22.15 -18.99
CA SER A 89 13.81 22.10 -19.63
C SER A 89 13.63 22.36 -21.12
N ASN A 90 13.98 23.56 -21.56
CA ASN A 90 14.10 23.95 -22.97
C ASN A 90 15.37 23.30 -23.55
N GLY A 91 15.36 21.97 -23.65
CA GLY A 91 16.35 21.22 -24.39
C GLY A 91 16.01 21.27 -25.87
N ASN A 92 16.79 22.01 -26.65
CA ASN A 92 16.66 22.16 -28.10
C ASN A 92 17.16 20.88 -28.83
N GLY A 93 16.58 19.73 -28.49
CA GLY A 93 16.85 18.43 -29.10
C GLY A 93 15.79 18.10 -30.14
N ASN A 94 16.22 17.66 -31.33
CA ASN A 94 15.41 17.33 -32.50
C ASN A 94 14.05 16.68 -32.15
N GLY A 95 12.98 17.46 -32.34
CA GLY A 95 11.68 17.33 -31.68
C GLY A 95 10.66 16.37 -32.31
N SER A 96 11.04 15.16 -32.71
CA SER A 96 10.08 14.16 -33.18
C SER A 96 9.70 13.08 -32.15
N GLU A 97 10.53 12.79 -31.14
CA GLU A 97 10.22 11.77 -30.12
C GLU A 97 9.46 12.32 -28.89
N SER A 98 9.58 13.62 -28.58
CA SER A 98 8.98 14.19 -27.36
C SER A 98 7.45 14.32 -27.40
N LYS A 99 6.84 14.41 -28.59
CA LYS A 99 5.37 14.52 -28.73
C LYS A 99 4.64 13.23 -28.36
N GLY A 100 5.23 12.05 -28.60
CA GLY A 100 4.61 10.77 -28.27
C GLY A 100 4.53 10.48 -26.77
N TRP A 101 5.55 10.91 -26.02
CA TRP A 101 5.61 10.72 -24.57
C TRP A 101 4.56 11.54 -23.83
N ASN A 102 4.32 12.78 -24.24
CA ASN A 102 3.32 13.64 -23.59
C ASN A 102 1.88 13.10 -23.74
N ALA A 103 1.52 12.60 -24.92
CA ALA A 103 0.21 11.98 -25.14
C ALA A 103 0.03 10.68 -24.33
N LYS A 104 1.07 9.84 -24.28
CA LYS A 104 1.07 8.61 -23.47
C LYS A 104 1.00 8.92 -21.97
N LEU A 105 1.72 9.94 -21.50
CA LEU A 105 1.67 10.41 -20.12
C LEU A 105 0.28 10.94 -19.75
N GLY A 106 -0.40 11.64 -20.65
CA GLY A 106 -1.79 12.08 -20.46
C GLY A 106 -2.74 10.91 -20.21
N PHE A 107 -2.70 9.88 -21.07
CA PHE A 107 -3.50 8.66 -20.90
C PHE A 107 -3.19 7.93 -19.58
N CYS A 108 -1.91 7.85 -19.22
CA CYS A 108 -1.48 7.19 -18.01
C CYS A 108 -1.91 7.93 -16.74
N ARG A 109 -1.79 9.27 -16.73
CA ARG A 109 -2.30 10.12 -15.67
C ARG A 109 -3.81 9.97 -15.53
N GLU A 110 -4.54 9.93 -16.64
CA GLU A 110 -5.99 9.76 -16.65
C GLU A 110 -6.39 8.45 -15.95
N ILE A 111 -5.77 7.31 -16.32
CA ILE A 111 -6.03 6.02 -15.67
C ILE A 111 -5.86 6.16 -14.16
N VAL A 112 -4.73 6.70 -13.69
CA VAL A 112 -4.50 6.73 -12.24
C VAL A 112 -5.44 7.74 -11.56
N SER A 113 -5.70 8.89 -12.17
CA SER A 113 -6.55 9.94 -11.61
C SER A 113 -7.99 9.46 -11.39
N GLN A 114 -8.51 8.66 -12.32
CA GLN A 114 -9.83 8.06 -12.24
C GLN A 114 -10.00 7.17 -11.00
N TYR A 115 -8.92 6.54 -10.52
CA TYR A 115 -8.94 5.63 -9.38
C TYR A 115 -8.23 6.20 -8.14
N GLY A 116 -7.84 7.47 -8.13
CA GLY A 116 -7.11 8.06 -7.00
C GLY A 116 -7.89 7.98 -5.68
N ASN A 117 -9.20 8.26 -5.73
CA ASN A 117 -10.09 8.11 -4.58
C ASN A 117 -10.29 6.64 -4.19
N ASP A 118 -10.47 5.76 -5.18
CA ASP A 118 -10.59 4.32 -4.93
C ASP A 118 -9.33 3.77 -4.23
N ILE A 119 -8.13 4.20 -4.63
CA ILE A 119 -6.86 3.81 -4.00
C ILE A 119 -6.83 4.27 -2.54
N ARG A 120 -7.18 5.53 -2.26
CA ARG A 120 -7.27 6.03 -0.87
C ARG A 120 -8.24 5.19 -0.05
N SER A 121 -9.41 4.89 -0.60
CA SER A 121 -10.43 4.09 0.08
C SER A 121 -10.02 2.63 0.30
N VAL A 122 -9.31 1.98 -0.64
CA VAL A 122 -8.74 0.63 -0.44
C VAL A 122 -7.65 0.65 0.64
N LEU A 123 -6.87 1.71 0.72
CA LEU A 123 -5.86 1.87 1.75
C LEU A 123 -6.45 2.36 3.08
N LEU A 124 -7.77 2.50 3.17
CA LEU A 124 -8.50 3.02 4.34
C LEU A 124 -8.13 4.45 4.74
N VAL A 125 -7.45 5.19 3.87
CA VAL A 125 -7.05 6.58 4.11
C VAL A 125 -8.29 7.48 4.04
N GLY A 126 -8.53 8.24 5.11
CA GLY A 126 -9.71 9.11 5.24
C GLY A 126 -11.00 8.37 5.62
N ASN A 127 -10.93 7.07 5.96
CA ASN A 127 -12.08 6.34 6.50
C ASN A 127 -12.21 6.57 8.01
N PHE A 128 -13.43 6.37 8.52
CA PHE A 128 -13.74 6.52 9.95
C PHE A 128 -13.71 5.19 10.73
N ALA A 129 -13.77 4.04 10.05
CA ALA A 129 -13.75 2.73 10.70
C ALA A 129 -13.15 1.63 9.80
N PHE A 130 -12.60 0.58 10.42
CA PHE A 130 -12.21 -0.65 9.72
C PHE A 130 -13.44 -1.46 9.30
N PRO A 131 -13.38 -2.20 8.18
CA PRO A 131 -14.47 -3.09 7.76
C PRO A 131 -14.53 -4.33 8.68
N THR A 132 -15.38 -4.27 9.70
CA THR A 132 -15.49 -5.31 10.74
C THR A 132 -16.70 -6.23 10.56
N SER A 133 -17.48 -6.06 9.50
CA SER A 133 -18.56 -6.98 9.11
C SER A 133 -18.21 -7.70 7.81
N ARG A 134 -18.90 -8.81 7.54
CA ARG A 134 -18.71 -9.57 6.31
C ARG A 134 -19.09 -8.74 5.08
N GLU A 135 -20.18 -8.01 5.16
CA GLU A 135 -20.68 -7.12 4.10
C GLU A 135 -19.71 -5.96 3.85
N ALA A 136 -19.16 -5.37 4.92
CA ALA A 136 -18.18 -4.30 4.83
C ALA A 136 -16.86 -4.79 4.20
N ILE A 137 -16.39 -5.99 4.58
CA ILE A 137 -15.20 -6.59 3.94
C ILE A 137 -15.50 -6.93 2.48
N ASP A 138 -16.67 -7.49 2.16
CA ASP A 138 -17.02 -7.82 0.78
C ASP A 138 -17.06 -6.56 -0.12
N ALA A 139 -17.60 -5.45 0.40
CA ALA A 139 -17.56 -4.16 -0.28
C ALA A 139 -16.12 -3.66 -0.47
N HIS A 140 -15.29 -3.73 0.57
CA HIS A 140 -13.88 -3.36 0.51
C HIS A 140 -13.09 -4.21 -0.49
N CYS A 141 -13.39 -5.50 -0.55
CA CYS A 141 -12.80 -6.46 -1.47
C CYS A 141 -13.19 -6.19 -2.93
N ALA A 142 -14.45 -5.84 -3.20
CA ALA A 142 -14.90 -5.46 -4.54
C ALA A 142 -14.19 -4.18 -5.03
N LEU A 143 -14.00 -3.21 -4.14
CA LEU A 143 -13.22 -2.01 -4.40
C LEU A 143 -11.73 -2.36 -4.69
N GLY A 144 -11.12 -3.23 -3.87
CA GLY A 144 -9.76 -3.73 -4.08
C GLY A 144 -9.57 -4.41 -5.44
N ASP A 145 -10.53 -5.24 -5.86
CA ASP A 145 -10.51 -5.90 -7.17
C ASP A 145 -10.61 -4.89 -8.33
N ARG A 146 -11.37 -3.80 -8.16
CA ARG A 146 -11.45 -2.69 -9.14
C ARG A 146 -10.12 -1.94 -9.24
N VAL A 147 -9.52 -1.56 -8.11
CA VAL A 147 -8.19 -0.91 -8.07
C VAL A 147 -7.13 -1.81 -8.68
N TYR A 148 -7.13 -3.11 -8.35
CA TYR A 148 -6.19 -4.08 -8.95
C TYR A 148 -6.28 -4.11 -10.49
N LYS A 149 -7.50 -4.14 -11.05
CA LYS A 149 -7.70 -4.13 -12.51
C LYS A 149 -7.18 -2.84 -13.14
N ALA A 150 -7.42 -1.70 -12.49
CA ALA A 150 -6.91 -0.40 -12.93
C ALA A 150 -5.37 -0.36 -12.92
N LEU A 151 -4.74 -0.75 -11.82
CA LEU A 151 -3.27 -0.79 -11.71
C LEU A 151 -2.66 -1.78 -12.72
N ARG A 152 -3.32 -2.90 -13.01
CA ARG A 152 -2.90 -3.84 -14.08
C ARG A 152 -2.98 -3.19 -15.46
N LYS A 153 -4.05 -2.46 -15.78
CA LYS A 153 -4.19 -1.71 -17.03
C LYS A 153 -3.11 -0.63 -17.15
N PHE A 154 -2.86 0.10 -16.06
CA PHE A 154 -1.78 1.07 -15.96
C PHE A 154 -0.42 0.41 -16.25
N SER A 155 -0.07 -0.68 -15.55
CA SER A 155 1.20 -1.39 -15.74
C SER A 155 1.46 -1.82 -17.20
N THR A 156 0.45 -2.39 -17.84
CA THR A 156 0.55 -2.90 -19.22
C THR A 156 0.65 -1.77 -20.25
N SER A 157 -0.02 -0.65 -20.02
CA SER A 157 -0.09 0.45 -20.99
C SER A 157 1.01 1.51 -20.81
N CYS A 158 1.44 1.73 -19.56
CA CYS A 158 2.23 2.90 -19.17
C CYS A 158 3.68 2.57 -18.87
N LEU A 159 3.93 1.46 -18.17
CA LEU A 159 5.28 1.05 -17.80
C LEU A 159 5.92 0.23 -18.91
N THR A 160 7.24 0.25 -19.02
CA THR A 160 8.03 -0.57 -19.95
C THR A 160 9.19 -1.24 -19.21
N SER A 161 9.75 -2.32 -19.76
CA SER A 161 10.98 -2.95 -19.29
C SER A 161 11.00 -3.28 -17.78
N LEU A 162 12.02 -2.83 -17.04
CA LEU A 162 12.25 -3.15 -15.64
C LEU A 162 11.14 -2.63 -14.70
N PRO A 163 10.69 -1.35 -14.77
CA PRO A 163 9.56 -0.88 -13.97
C PRO A 163 8.29 -1.73 -14.15
N ARG A 164 7.99 -2.19 -15.36
CA ARG A 164 6.85 -3.08 -15.61
C ARG A 164 7.01 -4.42 -14.89
N GLN A 165 8.22 -4.99 -14.86
CA GLN A 165 8.49 -6.26 -14.17
C GLN A 165 8.34 -6.12 -12.66
N LEU A 166 8.97 -5.11 -12.06
CA LEU A 166 8.85 -4.84 -10.61
C LEU A 166 7.39 -4.59 -10.23
N PHE A 167 6.67 -3.78 -11.01
CA PHE A 167 5.26 -3.52 -10.78
C PHE A 167 4.39 -4.77 -10.98
N SER A 168 4.77 -5.67 -11.89
CA SER A 168 4.07 -6.95 -12.06
C SER A 168 4.25 -7.88 -10.85
N ILE A 169 5.42 -7.87 -10.21
CA ILE A 169 5.67 -8.59 -8.96
C ILE A 169 4.78 -8.02 -7.84
N PHE A 170 4.78 -6.69 -7.68
CA PHE A 170 3.87 -5.99 -6.77
C PHE A 170 2.40 -6.37 -7.00
N LEU A 171 1.94 -6.37 -8.25
CA LEU A 171 0.56 -6.75 -8.59
C LEU A 171 0.25 -8.21 -8.26
N ARG A 172 1.23 -9.13 -8.35
CA ARG A 172 1.04 -10.52 -7.92
C ARG A 172 0.86 -10.60 -6.40
N GLY A 173 1.67 -9.87 -5.65
CA GLY A 173 1.54 -9.73 -4.20
C GLY A 173 0.17 -9.19 -3.80
N LEU A 174 -0.24 -8.07 -4.40
CA LEU A 174 -1.55 -7.46 -4.18
C LEU A 174 -2.71 -8.43 -4.52
N ARG A 175 -2.61 -9.16 -5.63
CA ARG A 175 -3.63 -10.16 -6.01
C ARG A 175 -3.70 -11.30 -4.98
N LYS A 176 -2.56 -11.74 -4.46
CA LYS A 176 -2.47 -12.78 -3.42
C LYS A 176 -3.11 -12.29 -2.12
N LEU A 177 -2.80 -11.06 -1.69
CA LEU A 177 -3.43 -10.41 -0.55
C LEU A 177 -4.95 -10.38 -0.68
N ILE A 178 -5.47 -9.85 -1.81
CA ILE A 178 -6.91 -9.80 -2.07
C ILE A 178 -7.52 -11.19 -1.99
N LYS A 179 -6.93 -12.20 -2.63
CA LYS A 179 -7.46 -13.58 -2.56
C LYS A 179 -7.48 -14.14 -1.14
N ASN A 180 -6.41 -13.91 -0.37
CA ASN A 180 -6.29 -14.41 0.99
C ASN A 180 -7.34 -13.79 1.92
N VAL A 181 -7.55 -12.48 1.85
CA VAL A 181 -8.52 -11.79 2.72
C VAL A 181 -9.97 -11.94 2.22
N CYS A 182 -10.17 -11.94 0.90
CA CYS A 182 -11.51 -11.76 0.32
C CYS A 182 -12.19 -13.05 -0.12
N HIS A 183 -11.47 -14.10 -0.50
CA HIS A 183 -12.09 -15.28 -1.11
C HIS A 183 -12.14 -16.50 -0.18
N ALA A 184 -11.14 -16.65 0.68
CA ALA A 184 -11.05 -17.81 1.55
C ALA A 184 -11.87 -17.54 2.83
N SER A 185 -12.91 -18.36 3.06
CA SER A 185 -13.92 -18.09 4.10
C SER A 185 -13.32 -18.03 5.51
N LYS A 186 -12.34 -18.88 5.81
CA LYS A 186 -11.67 -18.94 7.11
C LYS A 186 -10.76 -17.74 7.33
N GLU A 187 -10.00 -17.35 6.32
CA GLU A 187 -9.07 -16.22 6.36
C GLU A 187 -9.83 -14.90 6.41
N LYS A 188 -10.96 -14.79 5.71
CA LYS A 188 -11.88 -13.67 5.83
C LYS A 188 -12.39 -13.51 7.25
N GLU A 189 -12.92 -14.58 7.85
CA GLU A 189 -13.40 -14.53 9.25
C GLU A 189 -12.28 -14.18 10.22
N ARG A 190 -11.07 -14.73 10.02
CA ARG A 190 -9.90 -14.35 10.79
C ARG A 190 -9.56 -12.87 10.66
N ALA A 191 -9.61 -12.30 9.45
CA ALA A 191 -9.39 -10.87 9.23
C ALA A 191 -10.46 -10.04 9.96
N ILE A 192 -11.75 -10.43 9.89
CA ILE A 192 -12.83 -9.79 10.63
C ILE A 192 -12.54 -9.79 12.14
N GLU A 193 -12.15 -10.94 12.70
CA GLU A 193 -11.84 -11.06 14.13
C GLU A 193 -10.66 -10.17 14.56
N ILE A 194 -9.63 -10.07 13.73
CA ILE A 194 -8.47 -9.21 13.98
C ILE A 194 -8.89 -7.73 13.91
N LEU A 195 -9.64 -7.33 12.88
CA LEU A 195 -10.11 -5.96 12.70
C LEU A 195 -11.08 -5.54 13.80
N LYS A 196 -11.91 -6.44 14.34
CA LYS A 196 -12.75 -6.16 15.52
C LYS A 196 -11.95 -5.86 16.79
N CYS A 197 -10.68 -6.26 16.83
CA CYS A 197 -9.79 -6.08 17.96
C CYS A 197 -8.85 -4.87 17.83
N THR A 198 -8.98 -4.06 16.79
CA THR A 198 -8.24 -2.78 16.66
C THR A 198 -8.83 -1.73 17.61
N THR A 199 -8.00 -0.92 18.25
CA THR A 199 -8.47 0.25 19.01
C THR A 199 -9.01 1.34 18.10
N ASP A 200 -9.78 2.29 18.63
CA ASP A 200 -10.29 3.41 17.83
C ASP A 200 -9.16 4.33 17.34
N ALA A 201 -8.01 4.34 18.05
CA ALA A 201 -6.79 5.02 17.63
C ALA A 201 -6.01 4.31 16.50
N SER A 202 -6.31 3.03 16.24
CA SER A 202 -5.54 2.24 15.27
C SER A 202 -5.76 2.71 13.82
N LEU A 203 -6.96 3.14 13.44
CA LEU A 203 -7.21 3.64 12.08
C LEU A 203 -6.57 5.01 11.84
N PRO A 204 -6.68 6.00 12.75
CA PRO A 204 -5.87 7.21 12.69
C PRO A 204 -4.37 6.91 12.62
N GLY A 205 -3.87 5.99 13.44
CA GLY A 205 -2.47 5.56 13.43
C GLY A 205 -2.02 4.95 12.10
N TRP A 206 -2.86 4.11 11.49
CA TRP A 206 -2.66 3.58 10.14
C TRP A 206 -2.56 4.70 9.10
N ASN A 207 -3.49 5.66 9.15
CA ASN A 207 -3.51 6.81 8.25
C ASN A 207 -2.27 7.69 8.41
N VAL A 208 -1.79 7.90 9.64
CA VAL A 208 -0.51 8.59 9.92
C VAL A 208 0.63 7.89 9.20
N CYS A 209 0.76 6.57 9.35
CA CYS A 209 1.84 5.82 8.71
C CYS A 209 1.81 5.90 7.18
N LEU A 210 0.63 5.80 6.57
CA LEU A 210 0.50 5.93 5.12
C LEU A 210 0.76 7.36 4.63
N ASN A 211 0.34 8.38 5.37
CA ASN A 211 0.62 9.78 5.03
C ASN A 211 2.11 10.11 5.13
N VAL A 212 2.79 9.61 6.18
CA VAL A 212 4.25 9.69 6.32
C VAL A 212 4.94 9.03 5.14
N ALA A 213 4.57 7.79 4.81
CA ALA A 213 5.12 7.10 3.64
C ALA A 213 4.87 7.88 2.34
N ASN A 214 3.69 8.47 2.16
CA ASN A 214 3.37 9.25 0.97
C ASN A 214 4.25 10.51 0.83
N ARG A 215 4.53 11.22 1.93
CA ARG A 215 5.48 12.35 1.94
C ARG A 215 6.90 11.89 1.66
N GLN A 216 7.31 10.77 2.22
CA GLN A 216 8.62 10.18 1.99
C GLN A 216 8.81 9.79 0.52
N PHE A 217 7.83 9.12 -0.07
CA PHE A 217 7.82 8.81 -1.50
C PHE A 217 7.94 10.08 -2.36
N GLU A 218 7.18 11.13 -2.06
CA GLU A 218 7.25 12.40 -2.80
C GLU A 218 8.63 13.06 -2.67
N SER A 219 9.17 13.12 -1.45
CA SER A 219 10.51 13.65 -1.20
C SER A 219 11.58 12.83 -1.92
N THR A 220 11.51 11.50 -1.87
CA THR A 220 12.43 10.61 -2.60
C THR A 220 12.35 10.81 -4.10
N ALA A 221 11.13 10.98 -4.65
CA ALA A 221 10.93 11.22 -6.06
C ALA A 221 11.63 12.50 -6.55
N ILE A 222 11.61 13.57 -5.73
CA ILE A 222 12.14 14.90 -6.07
C ILE A 222 13.62 15.04 -5.70
N ASN A 223 14.00 14.63 -4.49
CA ASN A 223 15.26 15.02 -3.85
C ASN A 223 16.34 13.95 -3.92
N SER A 224 16.00 12.67 -4.09
CA SER A 224 17.01 11.61 -4.18
C SER A 224 17.70 11.65 -5.54
N THR A 225 19.01 11.43 -5.58
CA THR A 225 19.73 11.11 -6.83
C THR A 225 19.44 9.67 -7.27
N ASP A 226 19.72 9.31 -8.53
CA ASP A 226 19.47 7.95 -9.04
C ASP A 226 20.23 6.89 -8.21
N ALA A 227 21.48 7.17 -7.85
CA ALA A 227 22.29 6.30 -6.99
C ALA A 227 21.73 6.13 -5.56
N GLN A 228 21.00 7.11 -5.05
CA GLN A 228 20.40 7.08 -3.70
C GLN A 228 18.98 6.49 -3.70
N LEU A 229 18.30 6.51 -4.84
CA LEU A 229 16.88 6.21 -4.98
C LEU A 229 16.50 4.86 -4.38
N PHE A 230 17.23 3.79 -4.71
CA PHE A 230 16.97 2.46 -4.18
C PHE A 230 17.19 2.39 -2.66
N GLY A 231 18.29 2.96 -2.15
CA GLY A 231 18.55 3.00 -0.72
C GLY A 231 17.45 3.71 0.05
N ASP A 232 16.96 4.84 -0.47
CA ASP A 232 15.88 5.61 0.16
C ASP A 232 14.55 4.83 0.16
N LEU A 233 14.18 4.23 -0.98
CA LEU A 233 12.98 3.39 -1.10
C LEU A 233 13.02 2.19 -0.14
N CYS A 234 14.16 1.51 -0.06
CA CYS A 234 14.36 0.37 0.82
C CYS A 234 14.24 0.75 2.30
N CYS A 235 14.80 1.90 2.69
CA CYS A 235 14.76 2.33 4.08
C CYS A 235 13.41 2.92 4.49
N MET A 236 12.68 3.54 3.58
CA MET A 236 11.30 3.97 3.80
C MET A 236 10.36 2.78 4.09
N TYR A 237 10.56 1.62 3.47
CA TYR A 237 9.78 0.41 3.80
C TYR A 237 9.95 -0.02 5.25
N ASN A 238 11.20 -0.08 5.73
CA ASN A 238 11.48 -0.39 7.14
C ASN A 238 10.81 0.63 8.08
N GLN A 239 10.83 1.92 7.73
CA GLN A 239 10.15 2.96 8.50
C GLN A 239 8.63 2.79 8.50
N LEU A 240 8.02 2.41 7.37
CA LEU A 240 6.60 2.11 7.29
C LEU A 240 6.22 0.94 8.21
N GLU A 241 6.97 -0.17 8.16
CA GLU A 241 6.72 -1.33 9.02
C GLU A 241 6.85 -0.99 10.52
N ASN A 242 7.86 -0.20 10.88
CA ASN A 242 8.06 0.27 12.25
C ASN A 242 6.93 1.22 12.69
N CYS A 243 6.49 2.13 11.82
CA CYS A 243 5.35 3.01 12.10
C CYS A 243 4.09 2.19 12.38
N VAL A 244 3.80 1.19 11.53
CA VAL A 244 2.64 0.30 11.67
C VAL A 244 2.72 -0.49 12.98
N ARG A 245 3.92 -0.95 13.36
CA ARG A 245 4.13 -1.62 14.66
C ARG A 245 3.79 -0.72 15.84
N ALA A 246 4.20 0.54 15.79
CA ALA A 246 4.04 1.49 16.88
C ALA A 246 2.59 2.02 17.01
N ASN A 247 1.88 2.16 15.89
CA ASN A 247 0.59 2.84 15.85
C ASN A 247 -0.63 1.89 15.86
N LEU A 248 -0.43 0.58 15.69
CA LEU A 248 -1.52 -0.39 15.70
C LEU A 248 -1.54 -1.20 16.99
N GLN A 249 -2.57 -0.95 17.80
CA GLN A 249 -2.72 -1.56 19.11
C GLN A 249 -3.93 -2.49 19.15
N LYS A 250 -3.80 -3.54 19.97
CA LYS A 250 -4.89 -4.47 20.24
C LYS A 250 -5.72 -3.94 21.40
N ARG A 251 -7.05 -4.01 21.29
CA ARG A 251 -7.97 -3.70 22.38
C ARG A 251 -7.70 -4.57 23.62
N PRO A 252 -7.84 -4.05 24.85
CA PRO A 252 -7.62 -4.81 26.08
C PRO A 252 -8.48 -6.08 26.17
N GLU A 253 -9.73 -6.03 25.70
CA GLU A 253 -10.66 -7.18 25.73
C GLU A 253 -10.21 -8.32 24.80
N CYS A 254 -9.33 -8.02 23.85
CA CYS A 254 -8.74 -9.01 22.96
C CYS A 254 -7.38 -9.51 23.44
N ALA A 255 -6.88 -9.09 24.61
CA ALA A 255 -5.55 -9.44 25.13
C ALA A 255 -5.26 -10.95 25.09
N SER A 256 -6.24 -11.78 25.48
CA SER A 256 -6.16 -13.24 25.49
C SER A 256 -6.12 -13.91 24.12
N LYS A 257 -6.49 -13.20 23.04
CA LYS A 257 -6.48 -13.77 21.69
C LYS A 257 -5.04 -13.93 21.18
N PRO A 258 -4.70 -15.03 20.48
CA PRO A 258 -3.33 -15.37 20.09
C PRO A 258 -2.79 -14.55 18.91
N PHE A 259 -3.54 -13.58 18.40
CA PHE A 259 -3.13 -12.75 17.27
C PHE A 259 -2.69 -11.35 17.71
N GLU A 260 -1.81 -10.78 16.90
CA GLU A 260 -1.31 -9.40 17.02
C GLU A 260 -1.86 -8.59 15.85
N VAL A 261 -2.48 -7.44 16.16
CA VAL A 261 -3.07 -6.55 15.15
C VAL A 261 -1.99 -5.97 14.26
N SER A 262 -0.93 -5.38 14.82
CA SER A 262 0.20 -4.82 14.07
C SER A 262 0.82 -5.83 13.11
N LYS A 263 1.03 -7.06 13.56
CA LYS A 263 1.57 -8.15 12.74
C LYS A 263 0.68 -8.50 11.55
N PHE A 264 -0.64 -8.44 11.70
CA PHE A 264 -1.56 -8.65 10.58
C PHE A 264 -1.37 -7.60 9.48
N PHE A 265 -1.24 -6.32 9.84
CA PHE A 265 -1.00 -5.25 8.85
C PHE A 265 0.40 -5.31 8.24
N GLN A 266 1.42 -5.66 9.03
CA GLN A 266 2.76 -5.95 8.51
C GLN A 266 2.72 -7.09 7.50
N GLN A 267 2.00 -8.17 7.78
CA GLN A 267 1.82 -9.27 6.84
C GLN A 267 1.11 -8.84 5.54
N MET A 268 0.20 -7.86 5.59
CA MET A 268 -0.43 -7.31 4.38
C MET A 268 0.57 -6.50 3.54
N ILE A 269 1.42 -5.71 4.20
CA ILE A 269 2.52 -4.97 3.58
C ILE A 269 3.53 -5.95 2.94
N ASP A 270 4.01 -6.93 3.72
CA ASP A 270 4.89 -8.00 3.27
C ASP A 270 4.30 -8.76 2.08
N ALA A 271 3.05 -9.20 2.17
CA ALA A 271 2.41 -9.94 1.09
C ALA A 271 2.36 -9.18 -0.24
N THR A 272 2.47 -7.84 -0.18
CA THR A 272 2.39 -6.95 -1.34
C THR A 272 3.78 -6.54 -1.84
N LEU A 273 4.71 -6.26 -0.93
CA LEU A 273 6.00 -5.63 -1.25
C LEU A 273 7.20 -6.55 -1.05
N LYS A 274 7.14 -7.57 -0.19
CA LYS A 274 8.30 -8.36 0.22
C LYS A 274 9.12 -8.89 -0.95
N ASP A 275 8.47 -9.45 -1.98
CA ASP A 275 9.19 -9.99 -3.14
C ASP A 275 9.97 -8.90 -3.90
N VAL A 276 9.43 -7.68 -3.97
CA VAL A 276 10.13 -6.54 -4.58
C VAL A 276 11.31 -6.11 -3.70
N MET A 277 11.10 -6.06 -2.38
CA MET A 277 12.12 -5.65 -1.42
C MET A 277 13.24 -6.66 -1.30
N ASP A 278 12.96 -7.96 -1.25
CA ASP A 278 13.99 -9.01 -1.18
C ASP A 278 14.93 -8.97 -2.40
N ILE A 279 14.40 -8.58 -3.57
CA ILE A 279 15.18 -8.40 -4.80
C ILE A 279 16.00 -7.11 -4.78
N ALA A 280 15.40 -5.98 -4.39
CA ALA A 280 16.01 -4.67 -4.52
C ALA A 280 16.84 -4.24 -3.30
N CYS A 281 16.55 -4.79 -2.12
CA CYS A 281 16.93 -4.22 -0.82
C CYS A 281 17.80 -5.15 0.03
N THR A 282 18.54 -6.08 -0.59
CA THR A 282 19.42 -7.01 0.15
C THR A 282 20.45 -6.29 1.04
N LYS A 283 20.89 -5.07 0.69
CA LYS A 283 21.81 -4.25 1.49
C LYS A 283 21.12 -3.37 2.54
N TYR A 284 19.80 -3.39 2.60
CA TYR A 284 18.94 -2.50 3.37
C TYR A 284 17.79 -3.28 4.03
N ALA A 285 18.00 -4.56 4.33
CA ALA A 285 16.94 -5.47 4.75
C ALA A 285 16.48 -5.18 6.19
N THR A 286 17.30 -4.49 6.97
CA THR A 286 17.00 -4.07 8.34
C THR A 286 17.25 -2.58 8.57
N GLU A 287 16.65 -2.01 9.61
CA GLU A 287 16.91 -0.63 10.03
C GLU A 287 18.38 -0.36 10.33
N GLY A 288 19.07 -1.30 10.99
CA GLY A 288 20.51 -1.18 11.26
C GLY A 288 21.36 -1.13 9.98
N GLU A 289 20.99 -1.91 8.96
CA GLU A 289 21.64 -1.83 7.65
C GLU A 289 21.32 -0.54 6.91
N CYS A 290 20.10 -0.01 7.07
CA CYS A 290 19.75 1.31 6.56
C CYS A 290 20.59 2.43 7.18
N ILE A 291 20.80 2.39 8.50
CA ILE A 291 21.68 3.35 9.20
C ILE A 291 23.11 3.24 8.68
N LYS A 292 23.60 2.01 8.49
CA LYS A 292 24.96 1.75 8.02
C LYS A 292 25.18 2.17 6.57
N ASN A 293 24.23 1.87 5.68
CA ASN A 293 24.41 1.95 4.23
C ASN A 293 23.68 3.14 3.58
N ASN A 294 22.83 3.87 4.31
CA ASN A 294 22.08 5.02 3.80
C ASN A 294 21.74 6.05 4.90
N ALA A 295 22.73 6.43 5.72
CA ALA A 295 22.54 7.40 6.81
C ALA A 295 21.94 8.74 6.34
N ASP A 296 22.50 9.33 5.28
CA ASP A 296 22.02 10.59 4.73
C ASP A 296 20.59 10.49 4.18
N GLY A 297 20.28 9.35 3.56
CA GLY A 297 18.92 9.04 3.10
C GLY A 297 17.92 8.98 4.24
N LEU A 298 18.27 8.34 5.36
CA LEU A 298 17.43 8.32 6.55
C LEU A 298 17.18 9.73 7.12
N ILE A 299 18.17 10.62 7.09
CA ILE A 299 18.00 12.01 7.53
C ILE A 299 16.96 12.72 6.64
N ARG A 300 17.08 12.58 5.31
CA ARG A 300 16.10 13.15 4.36
C ARG A 300 14.69 12.56 4.55
N LEU A 301 14.60 11.25 4.73
CA LEU A 301 13.33 10.55 4.94
C LEU A 301 12.64 10.97 6.24
N LYS A 302 13.40 11.19 7.32
CA LYS A 302 12.87 11.73 8.59
C LYS A 302 12.38 13.17 8.41
N GLY A 303 13.19 14.03 7.79
CA GLY A 303 12.77 15.39 7.47
C GLY A 303 11.47 15.44 6.65
N ALA A 304 11.31 14.55 5.66
CA ALA A 304 10.08 14.43 4.89
C ALA A 304 8.89 13.89 5.70
N ALA A 305 9.13 12.97 6.64
CA ALA A 305 8.11 12.48 7.56
C ALA A 305 7.57 13.62 8.43
N ASP A 306 8.46 14.48 8.92
CA ASP A 306 8.15 15.54 9.88
C ASP A 306 7.56 16.81 9.22
N ALA A 307 7.86 17.05 7.94
CA ALA A 307 7.51 18.29 7.22
C ALA A 307 6.00 18.58 7.02
N ASN A 308 5.10 17.71 7.50
CA ASN A 308 3.63 17.84 7.51
C ASN A 308 2.97 18.49 6.29
N PHE A 309 3.55 18.35 5.09
CA PHE A 309 2.99 18.88 3.85
C PHE A 309 2.01 17.89 3.21
N GLU A 310 1.02 18.41 2.50
CA GLU A 310 0.14 17.59 1.68
C GLU A 310 0.78 17.31 0.32
N VAL A 311 0.75 16.05 -0.10
CA VAL A 311 1.19 15.66 -1.45
C VAL A 311 0.03 15.92 -2.41
N ASN A 312 0.19 16.92 -3.28
CA ASN A 312 -0.78 17.32 -4.30
C ASN A 312 -0.81 16.36 -5.51
N ASP A 313 -0.85 15.05 -5.25
CA ASP A 313 -0.88 14.01 -6.28
C ASP A 313 -1.70 12.80 -5.79
N ILE A 314 -1.82 11.81 -6.65
CA ILE A 314 -2.55 10.59 -6.35
C ILE A 314 -1.81 9.83 -5.26
N PHE A 315 -2.53 9.49 -4.19
CA PHE A 315 -1.95 8.95 -2.97
C PHE A 315 -1.08 7.71 -3.24
N LEU A 316 0.20 7.76 -2.82
CA LEU A 316 1.30 6.82 -3.08
C LEU A 316 1.66 6.61 -4.56
N ILE A 317 0.69 6.60 -5.46
CA ILE A 317 0.95 6.32 -6.88
C ILE A 317 1.60 7.49 -7.59
N GLY A 318 1.16 8.73 -7.35
CA GLY A 318 1.73 9.93 -7.96
C GLY A 318 3.25 10.02 -7.82
N PRO A 319 3.77 9.96 -6.58
CA PRO A 319 5.21 9.85 -6.35
C PRO A 319 5.87 8.65 -7.07
N LEU A 320 5.26 7.47 -7.05
CA LEU A 320 5.77 6.29 -7.76
C LEU A 320 5.87 6.52 -9.27
N LEU A 321 4.92 7.26 -9.88
CA LEU A 321 4.98 7.63 -11.30
C LEU A 321 6.17 8.50 -11.64
N LYS A 322 6.63 9.34 -10.70
CA LYS A 322 7.85 10.15 -10.86
C LYS A 322 9.12 9.32 -10.71
N ILE A 323 9.05 8.26 -9.90
CA ILE A 323 10.18 7.34 -9.63
C ILE A 323 10.39 6.34 -10.78
N PHE A 324 9.33 5.74 -11.33
CA PHE A 324 9.47 4.66 -12.30
C PHE A 324 10.33 4.97 -13.54
N PRO A 325 10.24 6.15 -14.19
CA PRO A 325 11.09 6.47 -15.32
C PRO A 325 12.58 6.48 -14.96
N ARG A 326 12.91 6.84 -13.71
CA ARG A 326 14.29 6.90 -13.21
C ARG A 326 14.87 5.49 -13.04
N LEU A 327 14.06 4.54 -12.58
CA LEU A 327 14.44 3.13 -12.45
C LEU A 327 14.70 2.42 -13.79
N ALA A 328 14.36 3.03 -14.93
CA ALA A 328 14.60 2.44 -16.24
C ALA A 328 16.00 2.75 -16.80
N ASN A 329 16.71 3.72 -16.21
CA ASN A 329 17.97 4.24 -16.73
C ASN A 329 19.23 3.64 -16.08
N ASP A 330 19.06 2.85 -15.00
CA ASP A 330 20.12 2.10 -14.31
C ASP A 330 20.23 0.65 -14.83
#